data_AF-A0A966UAG1-F1
#
_entry.id   AF-A0A966UAG1-F1
#
_cell.length_a   1.000
_cell.length_b   1.000
_cell.length_c   1.000
_cell.angle_alpha   90.00
_cell.angle_beta   90.00
_cell.angle_gamma   90.00
#
_symmetry.space_group_name_H-M   'P 1'
#
loop_
_entity.id
_entity.type
_entity.pdbx_description
1 polymer ?
#
loop_
_entity_poly.entity_id
_entity_poly.type
_entity_poly.pdbx_seq_one_letter_code
_entity_poly.pdbx_strand_id
1 'polypeptide(L)'
;MATHLKPQGCTNLKLRQLGRMVTRHYDRYLAEAGLKNTQYALLSHVVRLGPIRPSDLARRMQMDASTLTRNLQPMAAQGWLTIGQGE
;
A
#
# COMPACT_ATOMS: atom_id res chain seq x y z
N MET A 1 8.25 11.50 43.33
CA MET A 1 7.25 12.25 42.53
C MET A 1 7.62 12.09 41.06
N ALA A 2 6.79 11.40 40.27
CA ALA A 2 7.07 11.20 38.85
C ALA A 2 6.69 12.46 38.07
N THR A 3 7.67 13.07 37.40
CA THR A 3 7.48 14.26 36.59
C THR A 3 6.64 13.91 35.36
N HIS A 4 5.40 14.38 35.30
CA HIS A 4 4.55 14.20 34.13
C HIS A 4 5.09 15.03 32.95
N LEU A 5 5.77 14.36 32.02
CA LEU A 5 6.22 14.95 30.76
C LEU A 5 4.99 15.19 29.86
N LYS A 6 4.62 16.46 29.67
CA LYS A 6 3.57 16.86 28.73
C LYS A 6 4.12 16.82 27.30
N PRO A 7 3.53 16.07 26.36
CA PRO A 7 4.00 16.03 24.98
C PRO A 7 3.90 17.42 24.33
N GLN A 8 5.01 17.95 23.82
CA GLN A 8 5.10 19.29 23.20
C GLN A 8 4.76 19.28 21.70
N GLY A 9 4.31 18.14 21.18
CA GLY A 9 3.99 17.93 19.77
C GLY A 9 4.53 16.59 19.27
N CYS A 10 3.95 16.08 18.18
CA CYS A 10 4.40 14.85 17.53
C CYS A 10 4.32 15.01 16.01
N THR A 11 5.47 15.18 15.37
CA THR A 11 5.57 15.30 13.91
C THR A 11 5.01 14.06 13.22
N ASN A 12 5.27 12.86 13.76
CA ASN A 12 4.70 11.63 13.23
C ASN A 12 3.16 11.61 13.31
N LEU A 13 2.56 12.15 14.39
CA LEU A 13 1.11 12.26 14.50
C LEU A 13 0.54 13.20 13.43
N LYS A 14 1.16 14.36 13.25
CA LYS A 14 0.79 15.32 12.18
C LYS A 14 0.95 14.69 10.80
N LEU A 15 2.03 13.96 10.56
CA LEU A 15 2.28 13.24 9.30
C LEU A 15 1.23 12.16 9.04
N ARG A 16 0.84 11.37 10.06
CA ARG A 16 -0.24 10.37 9.92
C ARG A 16 -1.59 11.02 9.66
N GLN A 17 -1.88 12.18 10.26
CA GLN A 17 -3.11 12.94 9.98
C GLN A 17 -3.12 13.44 8.54
N LEU A 18 -2.05 14.08 8.08
CA LEU A 18 -1.89 14.55 6.71
C LEU A 18 -1.99 13.38 5.72
N GLY A 19 -1.28 12.28 5.97
CA GLY A 19 -1.34 11.08 5.15
C GLY A 19 -2.78 10.57 4.98
N ARG A 20 -3.55 10.47 6.07
CA ARG A 20 -4.97 10.08 5.98
C ARG A 20 -5.82 11.07 5.17
N MET A 21 -5.55 12.38 5.27
CA MET A 21 -6.27 13.38 4.48
C MET A 21 -5.97 13.23 2.98
N VAL A 22 -4.69 13.09 2.64
CA VAL A 22 -4.25 12.88 1.25
C VAL A 22 -4.81 11.57 0.70
N THR A 23 -4.72 10.47 1.44
CA THR A 23 -5.28 9.17 1.02
C THR A 23 -6.79 9.28 0.74
N ARG A 24 -7.58 9.91 1.62
CA ARG A 24 -9.02 10.09 1.39
C ARG A 24 -9.33 10.92 0.15
N HIS A 25 -8.48 11.90 -0.16
CA HIS A 25 -8.65 12.70 -1.37
C HIS A 25 -8.50 11.83 -2.62
N TYR A 26 -7.43 11.04 -2.70
CA TYR A 26 -7.18 10.15 -3.85
C TYR A 26 -8.13 8.94 -3.92
N ASP A 27 -8.52 8.37 -2.78
CA ASP A 27 -9.48 7.26 -2.73
C ASP A 27 -10.80 7.62 -3.42
N ARG A 28 -11.26 8.88 -3.32
CA ARG A 28 -12.47 9.33 -3.99
C ARG A 28 -12.38 9.25 -5.51
N TYR A 29 -11.25 9.67 -6.09
CA TYR A 29 -11.06 9.62 -7.53
C TYR A 29 -10.81 8.19 -8.03
N LEU A 30 -10.02 7.40 -7.29
CA LEU A 30 -9.76 6.02 -7.68
C LEU A 30 -10.98 5.11 -7.53
N ALA A 31 -11.91 5.44 -6.63
CA ALA A 31 -13.17 4.71 -6.49
C ALA A 31 -14.01 4.75 -7.77
N GLU A 32 -13.93 5.81 -8.58
CA GLU A 32 -14.60 5.89 -9.89
C GLU A 32 -14.08 4.83 -10.88
N ALA A 33 -12.82 4.41 -10.72
CA ALA A 33 -12.20 3.32 -11.47
C ALA A 33 -12.32 1.95 -10.76
N GLY A 34 -13.10 1.86 -9.68
CA GLY A 34 -13.24 0.64 -8.88
C GLY A 34 -12.00 0.26 -8.07
N LEU A 35 -11.03 1.17 -7.91
CA LEU A 35 -9.73 0.94 -7.29
C LEU A 35 -9.63 1.57 -5.89
N LYS A 36 -8.99 0.86 -4.95
CA LYS A 36 -8.44 1.47 -3.73
C LYS A 36 -7.06 2.04 -4.01
N ASN A 37 -6.67 3.10 -3.30
CA ASN A 37 -5.32 3.69 -3.45
C ASN A 37 -4.18 2.69 -3.18
N THR A 38 -4.37 1.74 -2.25
CA THR A 38 -3.40 0.67 -1.99
C THR A 38 -3.25 -0.30 -3.16
N GLN A 39 -4.35 -0.62 -3.84
CA GLN A 39 -4.35 -1.47 -5.03
C GLN A 39 -3.68 -0.75 -6.20
N TYR A 40 -4.00 0.52 -6.40
CA TYR A 40 -3.35 1.36 -7.40
C TYR A 40 -1.84 1.46 -7.19
N ALA A 41 -1.39 1.69 -5.94
CA ALA A 41 0.03 1.72 -5.61
C ALA A 41 0.72 0.38 -5.95
N LEU A 42 0.09 -0.75 -5.57
CA LEU A 42 0.61 -2.08 -5.91
C LEU A 42 0.70 -2.28 -7.43
N LEU A 43 -0.37 -1.98 -8.17
CA LEU A 43 -0.38 -2.09 -9.64
C LEU A 43 0.71 -1.23 -10.26
N SER A 44 0.93 -0.02 -9.76
CA SER A 44 2.00 0.87 -10.24
C SER A 44 3.38 0.23 -10.07
N HIS A 45 3.61 -0.50 -8.97
CA HIS A 45 4.84 -1.27 -8.80
C HIS A 45 4.93 -2.46 -9.76
N VAL A 46 3.84 -3.19 -9.98
CA VAL A 46 3.78 -4.31 -10.93
C VAL A 46 4.04 -3.83 -12.36
N VAL A 47 3.43 -2.73 -12.78
CA VAL A 47 3.63 -2.13 -14.12
C VAL A 47 5.08 -1.70 -14.31
N ARG A 48 5.69 -1.10 -13.30
CA ARG A 48 7.06 -0.57 -13.40
C ARG A 48 8.14 -1.64 -13.28
N LEU A 49 7.92 -2.68 -12.48
CA LEU A 49 8.95 -3.65 -12.10
C LEU A 49 8.69 -5.06 -12.66
N GLY A 50 7.51 -5.30 -13.23
CA GLY A 50 7.10 -6.59 -13.74
C GLY A 50 7.85 -7.01 -15.02
N PRO A 51 7.99 -8.32 -15.28
CA PRO A 51 7.63 -9.44 -14.41
C PRO A 51 8.54 -9.50 -13.17
N ILE A 52 7.95 -9.65 -11.98
CA ILE A 52 8.65 -9.61 -10.69
C ILE A 52 8.16 -10.72 -9.76
N ARG A 53 9.10 -11.36 -9.04
CA ARG A 53 8.78 -12.35 -8.01
C ARG A 53 8.05 -11.67 -6.84
N PRO A 54 6.98 -12.25 -6.28
CA PRO A 54 6.25 -11.65 -5.15
C PRO A 54 7.14 -11.30 -3.95
N SER A 55 8.15 -12.12 -3.65
CA SER A 55 9.10 -11.86 -2.56
C SER A 55 9.92 -10.56 -2.79
N ASP A 56 10.33 -10.28 -4.02
CA ASP A 56 11.08 -9.07 -4.35
C ASP A 56 10.17 -7.84 -4.40
N LEU A 57 8.94 -8.00 -4.89
CA LEU A 57 7.92 -6.94 -4.82
C LEU A 57 7.62 -6.55 -3.36
N ALA A 58 7.49 -7.54 -2.47
CA ALA A 58 7.25 -7.31 -1.04
C ALA A 58 8.39 -6.50 -0.41
N ARG A 59 9.64 -6.84 -0.73
CA ARG A 59 10.84 -6.09 -0.31
C ARG A 59 10.83 -4.65 -0.83
N ARG A 60 10.49 -4.43 -2.10
CA ARG A 60 10.40 -3.10 -2.71
C ARG A 60 9.33 -2.23 -2.06
N MET A 61 8.21 -2.84 -1.66
CA MET A 61 7.10 -2.14 -1.00
C MET A 61 7.22 -2.10 0.53
N GLN A 62 8.32 -2.61 1.10
CA GLN A 62 8.56 -2.66 2.55
C GLN A 62 7.39 -3.33 3.30
N MET A 63 6.89 -4.44 2.75
CA MET A 63 5.82 -5.24 3.34
C MET A 63 6.20 -6.71 3.44
N ASP A 64 5.54 -7.43 4.35
CA ASP A 64 5.71 -8.87 4.48
C ASP A 64 5.12 -9.63 3.27
N ALA A 65 5.77 -10.72 2.88
CA ALA A 65 5.36 -11.52 1.72
C ALA A 65 3.95 -12.10 1.87
N SER A 66 3.54 -12.53 3.08
CA SER A 66 2.18 -13.03 3.31
C SER A 66 1.12 -11.94 3.10
N THR A 67 1.46 -10.70 3.47
CA THR A 67 0.58 -9.54 3.28
C THR A 67 0.46 -9.19 1.80
N LEU A 68 1.58 -9.21 1.06
CA LEU A 68 1.54 -8.99 -0.37
C LEU A 68 0.69 -10.06 -1.08
N THR A 69 0.90 -11.34 -0.80
CA THR A 69 0.15 -12.42 -1.46
C THR A 69 -1.35 -12.29 -1.21
N ARG A 70 -1.76 -11.97 0.03
CA ARG A 70 -3.17 -11.68 0.35
C ARG A 70 -3.72 -10.49 -0.43
N ASN A 71 -2.91 -9.46 -0.68
CA ASN A 71 -3.31 -8.29 -1.46
C ASN A 71 -3.39 -8.59 -2.97
N LEU A 72 -2.52 -9.46 -3.49
CA LEU A 72 -2.47 -9.82 -4.92
C LEU A 72 -3.67 -10.68 -5.35
N GLN A 73 -4.15 -11.58 -4.49
CA GLN A 73 -5.26 -12.49 -4.79
C GLN A 73 -6.54 -11.79 -5.30
N PRO A 74 -7.13 -10.81 -4.59
CA PRO A 74 -8.33 -10.14 -5.07
C PRO A 74 -8.09 -9.33 -6.35
N MET A 75 -6.87 -8.81 -6.55
CA MET A 75 -6.51 -8.04 -7.74
C MET A 75 -6.36 -8.93 -8.98
N ALA A 76 -5.83 -10.15 -8.80
CA ALA A 76 -5.78 -11.17 -9.84
C ALA A 76 -7.20 -11.65 -10.21
N ALA A 77 -8.06 -11.87 -9.20
CA ALA A 77 -9.44 -12.28 -9.42
C ALA A 77 -10.26 -11.21 -10.18
N GLN A 78 -9.91 -9.93 -10.05
CA GLN A 78 -10.50 -8.82 -10.79
C GLN A 78 -9.87 -8.62 -12.18
N GLY A 79 -8.87 -9.43 -12.56
CA GLY A 79 -8.21 -9.37 -13.86
C GLY A 79 -7.23 -8.21 -14.01
N TRP A 80 -6.84 -7.53 -12.94
CA TRP A 80 -5.92 -6.39 -13.00
C TRP A 80 -4.45 -6.79 -13.10
N LEU A 81 -4.14 -8.04 -12.75
CA LEU A 81 -2.81 -8.63 -12.87
C LEU A 81 -2.92 -10.14 -13.04
N THR A 82 -1.87 -10.76 -13.56
CA THR A 82 -1.76 -12.21 -13.68
C THR A 82 -0.61 -12.72 -12.82
N ILE A 83 -0.84 -13.81 -12.08
CA ILE A 83 0.21 -14.51 -11.35
C ILE A 83 0.53 -15.77 -12.18
N GLY A 84 1.67 -15.76 -12.86
CA GLY A 84 2.19 -16.92 -13.58
C GLY A 84 3.05 -17.80 -12.67
N GLN A 85 3.35 -19.02 -13.15
CA GLN A 85 4.45 -19.79 -12.55
C GLN A 85 5.77 -19.07 -12.82
N GLY A 86 6.60 -18.94 -11.79
CA GLY A 86 7.94 -18.38 -11.95
C GLY A 86 8.83 -19.38 -12.67
N GLU A 87 9.65 -18.88 -13.59
CA GLU A 87 10.84 -19.57 -14.08
C GLU A 87 11.98 -19.43 -13.06
#